data_AF-A0A0J6NLE0-F1
#
_entry.id   AF-A0A0J6NLE0-F1
#
_cell.length_a   1.000
_cell.length_b   1.000
_cell.length_c   1.000
_cell.angle_alpha   90.00
_cell.angle_beta   90.00
_cell.angle_gamma   90.00
#
_symmetry.space_group_name_H-M   'P 1'
#
loop_
_entity.id
_entity.type
_entity.pdbx_description
1 polymer ?
#
loop_
_entity_poly.entity_id
_entity_poly.type
_entity_poly.pdbx_seq_one_letter_code
_entity_poly.pdbx_strand_id
1 'polypeptide(L)'
;MSACLQQRLSKAEAELVLGENKAAAAMRELDQITGNRYRARLAFSQSSRAFKTYLDKQCRWVASSYASGNGADQAQAGCRVDLIEQRLSQLTAHAGN
;
A
#
# COMPACT_ATOMS: atom_id res chain seq x y z
N MET A 1 -7.97 1.31 -20.69
CA MET A 1 -7.82 2.12 -19.44
C MET A 1 -7.60 3.59 -19.81
N SER A 2 -8.12 4.56 -19.05
CA SER A 2 -7.92 5.99 -19.36
C SER A 2 -6.52 6.47 -18.93
N ALA A 3 -5.94 7.42 -19.66
CA ALA A 3 -4.60 7.96 -19.37
C ALA A 3 -4.51 8.60 -17.97
N CYS A 4 -5.59 9.27 -17.53
CA CYS A 4 -5.68 9.86 -16.19
C CYS A 4 -5.63 8.80 -15.08
N LEU A 5 -6.35 7.68 -15.23
CA LEU A 5 -6.35 6.59 -14.24
C LEU A 5 -4.98 5.91 -14.17
N GLN A 6 -4.33 5.71 -15.31
CA GLN A 6 -2.98 5.14 -15.35
C GLN A 6 -1.96 6.06 -14.66
N GLN A 7 -2.03 7.37 -14.89
CA GLN A 7 -1.18 8.34 -14.20
C GLN A 7 -1.42 8.35 -12.68
N ARG A 8 -2.68 8.31 -12.24
CA ARG A 8 -3.04 8.21 -10.83
C ARG A 8 -2.48 6.95 -10.18
N LEU A 9 -2.61 5.80 -10.84
CA LEU A 9 -2.06 4.55 -10.35
C LEU A 9 -0.54 4.61 -10.20
N SER A 10 0.18 5.05 -11.23
CA SER A 10 1.64 5.19 -11.16
C SER A 10 2.08 6.13 -10.04
N LYS A 11 1.35 7.25 -9.85
CA LYS A 11 1.61 8.18 -8.75
C LYS A 11 1.38 7.52 -7.40
N ALA A 12 0.25 6.86 -7.20
CA ALA A 12 -0.08 6.19 -5.95
C ALA A 12 0.96 5.09 -5.61
N GLU A 13 1.36 4.27 -6.58
CA GLU A 13 2.40 3.24 -6.39
C GLU A 13 3.76 3.85 -6.00
N ALA A 14 4.14 4.97 -6.60
CA ALA A 14 5.36 5.70 -6.22
C ALA A 14 5.27 6.27 -4.79
N GLU A 15 4.14 6.88 -4.42
CA GLU A 15 3.88 7.39 -3.08
C GLU A 15 3.89 6.27 -2.04
N LEU A 16 3.33 5.10 -2.35
CA LEU A 16 3.36 3.93 -1.47
C LEU A 16 4.80 3.54 -1.13
N VAL A 17 5.68 3.46 -2.12
CA VAL A 17 7.10 3.10 -1.89
C VAL A 17 7.77 4.11 -0.96
N LEU A 18 7.56 5.41 -1.19
CA LEU A 18 8.11 6.46 -0.34
C LEU A 18 7.55 6.39 1.09
N GLY A 19 6.23 6.21 1.24
CA GLY A 19 5.55 6.08 2.52
C GLY A 19 6.02 4.85 3.31
N GLU A 20 6.15 3.70 2.64
CA GLU A 20 6.67 2.47 3.27
C GLU A 20 8.13 2.62 3.70
N ASN A 21 8.97 3.30 2.91
CA ASN A 21 10.36 3.55 3.27
C ASN A 21 10.47 4.48 4.49
N LYS A 22 9.65 5.54 4.55
CA LYS A 22 9.60 6.45 5.70
C LYS A 22 9.15 5.72 6.96
N ALA A 23 8.07 4.94 6.89
CA ALA A 23 7.59 4.14 8.01
C ALA A 23 8.63 3.09 8.46
N ALA A 24 9.29 2.42 7.51
CA ALA A 24 10.37 1.50 7.82
C ALA A 24 11.54 2.16 8.56
N ALA A 25 11.90 3.40 8.21
CA ALA A 25 12.94 4.15 8.91
C ALA A 25 12.53 4.47 10.35
N ALA A 26 11.30 5.00 10.55
CA ALA A 26 10.77 5.31 11.88
C ALA A 26 10.70 4.05 12.79
N MET A 27 10.25 2.92 12.25
CA MET A 27 10.21 1.66 13.02
C MET A 27 11.60 1.13 13.37
N ARG A 28 12.61 1.37 12.52
CA ARG A 28 14.00 1.03 12.83
C ARG A 28 14.55 1.90 13.96
N GLU A 29 14.27 3.20 13.92
CA GLU A 29 14.65 4.13 14.99
C GLU A 29 14.00 3.75 16.32
N LEU A 30 12.70 3.45 16.32
CA LEU A 30 11.99 2.96 17.50
C LEU A 30 12.61 1.67 18.05
N ASP A 31 12.97 0.73 17.19
CA ASP A 31 13.67 -0.49 17.59
C ASP A 31 15.05 -0.18 18.20
N GLN A 32 15.79 0.81 17.69
CA GLN A 32 17.07 1.22 18.27
C GLN A 32 16.89 1.79 19.68
N ILE A 33 15.90 2.67 19.88
CA ILE A 33 15.64 3.32 21.18
C ILE A 33 15.11 2.32 22.21
N THR A 34 14.31 1.34 21.78
CA THR A 34 13.68 0.34 22.67
C THR A 34 14.52 -0.93 22.86
N GLY A 35 15.75 -0.97 22.34
CA GLY A 35 16.62 -2.16 22.42
C GLY A 35 16.04 -3.37 21.71
N ASN A 36 15.34 -3.17 20.59
CA ASN A 36 14.64 -4.17 19.76
C ASN A 36 13.56 -4.99 20.51
N ARG A 37 13.12 -4.56 21.69
CA ARG A 37 12.15 -5.30 22.51
C ARG A 37 10.85 -5.63 21.78
N TYR A 38 10.38 -4.71 20.93
CA TYR A 38 9.09 -4.83 20.25
C TYR A 38 9.19 -5.26 18.79
N ARG A 39 10.40 -5.29 18.22
CA ARG A 39 10.67 -5.69 16.83
C ARG A 39 9.76 -4.98 15.82
N ALA A 40 9.54 -3.68 16.02
CA ALA A 40 8.63 -2.84 15.26
C ALA A 40 8.94 -2.88 13.75
N ARG A 41 10.22 -2.86 13.36
CA ARG A 41 10.64 -2.95 11.95
C ARG A 41 10.27 -4.28 11.31
N LEU A 42 10.35 -5.38 12.07
CA LEU A 42 9.97 -6.71 11.60
C LEU A 42 8.45 -6.80 11.44
N ALA A 43 7.68 -6.36 12.42
CA ALA A 43 6.22 -6.33 12.37
C ALA A 43 5.74 -5.50 11.17
N PHE A 44 6.33 -4.33 10.95
CA PHE A 44 6.07 -3.50 9.78
C PHE A 44 6.39 -4.22 8.46
N SER A 45 7.55 -4.88 8.37
CA SER A 45 7.93 -5.67 7.19
C SER A 45 6.92 -6.78 6.85
N GLN A 46 6.39 -7.44 7.87
CA GLN A 46 5.35 -8.45 7.70
C GLN A 46 4.03 -7.81 7.24
N SER A 47 3.62 -6.71 7.87
CA SER A 47 2.43 -5.94 7.48
C SER A 47 2.49 -5.47 6.01
N SER A 48 3.62 -4.90 5.56
CA SER A 48 3.79 -4.47 4.17
C SER A 48 3.72 -5.61 3.16
N ARG A 49 4.29 -6.78 3.47
CA ARG A 49 4.17 -7.97 2.61
C ARG A 49 2.73 -8.50 2.54
N ALA A 50 2.04 -8.53 3.68
CA ALA A 50 0.63 -8.92 3.74
C ALA A 50 -0.24 -7.95 2.93
N PHE A 51 0.00 -6.64 3.06
CA PHE A 51 -0.71 -5.61 2.31
C PHE A 51 -0.53 -5.77 0.80
N LYS A 52 0.70 -5.99 0.30
CA LYS A 52 0.95 -6.23 -1.14
C LYS A 52 0.21 -7.46 -1.65
N THR A 53 0.18 -8.52 -0.85
CA THR A 53 -0.58 -9.74 -1.18
C THR A 53 -2.08 -9.46 -1.22
N TYR A 54 -2.62 -8.74 -0.22
CA TYR A 54 -4.01 -8.35 -0.18
C TYR A 54 -4.38 -7.45 -1.36
N LEU A 55 -3.58 -6.42 -1.66
CA LEU A 55 -3.75 -5.50 -2.79
C LEU A 55 -3.89 -6.27 -4.12
N ASP A 56 -3.01 -7.24 -4.36
CA ASP A 56 -3.07 -8.10 -5.55
C ASP A 56 -4.36 -8.93 -5.59
N LYS A 57 -4.65 -9.70 -4.53
CA LYS A 57 -5.79 -10.62 -4.51
C LYS A 57 -7.12 -9.91 -4.52
N GLN A 58 -7.25 -8.85 -3.73
CA GLN A 58 -8.46 -8.05 -3.63
C GLN A 58 -8.77 -7.38 -4.97
N CYS A 59 -7.79 -6.69 -5.58
CA CYS A 59 -8.06 -5.99 -6.82
C CYS A 59 -8.22 -6.91 -8.02
N ARG A 60 -7.65 -8.13 -7.99
CA ARG A 60 -7.97 -9.17 -8.96
C ARG A 60 -9.41 -9.68 -8.82
N TRP A 61 -9.90 -9.86 -7.60
CA TRP A 61 -11.31 -10.21 -7.35
C TRP A 61 -12.24 -9.10 -7.84
N VAL A 62 -11.94 -7.83 -7.52
CA VAL A 62 -12.68 -6.67 -8.04
C VAL A 62 -12.69 -6.67 -9.57
N ALA A 63 -11.55 -6.85 -10.24
CA ALA A 63 -11.51 -6.94 -11.70
C ALA A 63 -12.45 -8.04 -12.23
N SER A 64 -12.44 -9.20 -11.57
CA SER A 64 -13.24 -10.36 -11.96
C SER A 64 -14.74 -10.13 -11.79
N SER A 65 -15.17 -9.24 -10.90
CA SER A 65 -16.60 -8.91 -10.73
C SER A 65 -17.17 -8.03 -11.85
N TYR A 66 -16.32 -7.42 -12.68
CA TYR A 66 -16.72 -6.59 -13.83
C TYR A 66 -16.78 -7.37 -15.15
N ALA A 67 -16.57 -8.70 -15.11
CA ALA A 67 -16.42 -9.57 -16.28
C ALA A 67 -15.25 -9.12 -17.21
N SER A 68 -15.08 -9.73 -18.38
CA SER A 68 -13.98 -9.41 -19.30
C SER A 68 -14.17 -8.08 -20.01
N GLY A 69 -13.09 -7.33 -20.23
CA GLY A 69 -13.05 -6.14 -21.07
C GLY A 69 -12.44 -4.92 -20.37
N ASN A 70 -12.53 -3.75 -21.00
CA ASN A 70 -11.92 -2.51 -20.53
C ASN A 70 -12.41 -2.05 -19.13
N GLY A 71 -13.57 -2.55 -18.67
CA GLY A 71 -14.10 -2.29 -17.34
C GLY A 71 -13.32 -3.01 -16.23
N ALA A 72 -12.81 -4.22 -16.50
CA ALA A 72 -12.03 -5.00 -15.55
C ALA A 72 -10.71 -4.30 -15.19
N ASP A 73 -9.99 -3.81 -16.21
CA ASP A 73 -8.73 -3.09 -16.02
C ASP A 73 -8.93 -1.79 -15.22
N GLN A 74 -10.01 -1.05 -15.53
CA GLN A 74 -10.34 0.18 -14.83
C GLN A 74 -10.73 -0.10 -13.37
N ALA A 75 -11.52 -1.13 -13.12
CA ALA A 75 -11.90 -1.54 -11.77
C ALA A 75 -10.69 -2.01 -10.96
N GLN A 76 -9.77 -2.77 -11.56
CA GLN A 76 -8.53 -3.18 -10.92
C GLN A 76 -7.65 -1.97 -10.54
N ALA A 77 -7.45 -1.04 -11.47
CA ALA A 77 -6.64 0.15 -11.24
C ALA A 77 -7.27 1.08 -10.19
N GLY A 78 -8.59 1.28 -10.23
CA GLY A 78 -9.32 2.04 -9.21
C GLY A 78 -9.16 1.44 -7.82
N CYS A 79 -9.42 0.12 -7.69
CA CYS A 79 -9.21 -0.60 -6.43
C CYS A 79 -7.79 -0.42 -5.87
N ARG A 80 -6.77 -0.49 -6.74
CA ARG A 80 -5.38 -0.31 -6.32
C ARG A 80 -5.12 1.08 -5.78
N VAL A 81 -5.57 2.12 -6.49
CA VAL A 81 -5.43 3.52 -6.06
C VAL A 81 -6.08 3.71 -4.69
N ASP A 82 -7.33 3.29 -4.53
CA ASP A 82 -8.08 3.49 -3.28
C ASP A 82 -7.40 2.80 -2.08
N LEU A 83 -6.98 1.55 -2.25
CA LEU A 83 -6.30 0.80 -1.18
C LEU A 83 -4.92 1.37 -0.86
N ILE A 84 -4.21 1.90 -1.85
CA ILE A 84 -2.92 2.57 -1.63
C ILE A 84 -3.11 3.89 -0.87
N GLU A 85 -4.06 4.72 -1.28
CA GLU A 85 -4.39 5.98 -0.60
C GLU A 85 -4.80 5.71 0.87
N GLN A 86 -5.60 4.67 1.11
CA GLN A 86 -5.95 4.22 2.46
C GLN A 86 -4.71 3.79 3.26
N ARG A 87 -3.81 3.00 2.66
CA ARG A 87 -2.57 2.56 3.32
C ARG A 87 -1.69 3.76 3.67
N LEU A 88 -1.53 4.71 2.77
CA LEU A 88 -0.75 5.93 3.00
C LEU A 88 -1.31 6.77 4.16
N SER A 89 -2.64 6.88 4.25
CA SER A 89 -3.30 7.52 5.39
C SER A 89 -2.96 6.82 6.71
N GLN A 90 -3.04 5.48 6.76
CA GLN A 90 -2.67 4.70 7.95
C GLN A 90 -1.19 4.87 8.32
N LEU A 91 -0.28 4.81 7.35
CA LEU A 91 1.16 5.00 7.58
C LEU A 91 1.45 6.39 8.15
N THR A 92 0.75 7.42 7.67
CA THR A 92 0.88 8.79 8.17
C THR A 92 0.37 8.91 9.59
N ALA A 93 -0.78 8.31 9.91
CA ALA A 93 -1.35 8.31 11.26
C ALA A 93 -0.45 7.60 12.30
N HIS A 94 0.30 6.57 11.88
CA HIS A 94 1.23 5.86 12.76
C HIS A 94 2.63 6.48 12.84
N ALA A 95 2.97 7.39 11.93
CA ALA A 95 4.27 8.10 11.93
C ALA A 95 4.24 9.43 12.71
N GLY A 96 3.07 9.87 13.16
CA GLY A 96 2.85 11.15 13.86
C GLY A 96 2.65 11.06 15.37
N ASN A 97 2.92 9.91 16.00
CA ASN A 97 2.89 9.73 17.45
C ASN A 97 4.29 9.46 17.99
#